data_AF-A0A1E7I8V3-F1
#
_entry.id   AF-A0A1E7I8V3-F1
#
_cell.length_a   1.000
_cell.length_b   1.000
_cell.length_c   1.000
_cell.angle_alpha   90.00
_cell.angle_beta   90.00
_cell.angle_gamma   90.00
#
_symmetry.space_group_name_H-M   'P 1'
#
loop_
_entity.id
_entity.type
_entity.pdbx_description
1 polymer ?
#
loop_
_entity_poly.entity_id
_entity_poly.type
_entity_poly.pdbx_seq_one_letter_code
_entity_poly.pdbx_strand_id
1 'polypeptide(L)'
;MELTFEKYDIDLSFIPTHEGISNSSYVTSFSDASRLTAFCCSVSGDFLLKQKWREISDCISHDYLTGAVSDFEYWNSYLVFICNVEVPKALKYEIENDKLYMRKLVEKKPAGWDDSTPEKAITELLNRRLLLSHIELSGYETADTPILPELSQWGKDIVKQEIPSDPRKEDSKKARAAWGKAALEDAMSVVSDEN
;
A
#
# COMPACT_ATOMS: atom_id res chain seq x y z
N MET A 1 19.65 -11.16 -7.31
CA MET A 1 19.65 -10.03 -6.36
C MET A 1 18.64 -10.37 -5.30
N GLU A 2 19.06 -10.56 -4.05
CA GLU A 2 18.14 -10.85 -2.94
C GLU A 2 17.56 -9.51 -2.46
N LEU A 3 16.25 -9.35 -2.61
CA LEU A 3 15.55 -8.14 -2.16
C LEU A 3 15.48 -8.15 -0.63
N THR A 4 15.98 -7.10 0.00
CA THR A 4 15.90 -6.91 1.46
C THR A 4 15.54 -5.47 1.78
N PHE A 5 14.80 -5.27 2.87
CA PHE A 5 14.59 -3.96 3.46
C PHE A 5 15.83 -3.50 4.22
N GLU A 6 16.16 -2.23 4.04
CA GLU A 6 17.25 -1.56 4.74
C GLU A 6 16.72 -0.29 5.40
N LYS A 7 17.27 0.06 6.56
CA LYS A 7 16.91 1.30 7.25
C LYS A 7 17.27 2.48 6.35
N TYR A 8 16.33 3.40 6.20
CA TYR A 8 16.50 4.58 5.37
C TYR A 8 16.09 5.80 6.18
N ASP A 9 16.83 6.89 6.05
CA ASP A 9 16.60 8.10 6.82
C ASP A 9 15.66 9.04 6.06
N ILE A 10 14.36 8.80 6.22
CA ILE A 10 13.33 9.77 5.83
C ILE A 10 13.19 10.75 6.98
N ASP A 11 13.08 12.03 6.69
CA ASP A 11 12.72 13.02 7.70
C ASP A 11 11.29 12.74 8.20
N LEU A 12 11.17 12.16 9.39
CA LEU A 12 9.89 11.84 10.03
C LEU A 12 9.47 12.91 11.05
N SER A 13 10.05 14.11 11.01
CA SER A 13 9.71 15.21 11.92
C SER A 13 8.25 15.68 11.79
N PHE A 14 7.60 15.37 10.68
CA PHE A 14 6.18 15.61 10.45
C PHE A 14 5.27 14.68 11.27
N ILE A 15 5.77 13.54 11.75
CA ILE A 15 5.01 12.64 12.64
C ILE A 15 5.12 13.19 14.06
N PRO A 16 4.00 13.53 14.73
CA PRO A 16 4.02 14.03 16.09
C PRO A 16 4.72 13.06 17.04
N THR A 17 5.69 13.57 17.80
CA THR A 17 6.38 12.79 18.83
C THR A 17 5.43 12.51 19.98
N HIS A 18 5.26 11.22 20.29
CA HIS A 18 4.45 10.76 21.41
C HIS A 18 5.26 9.83 22.30
N GLU A 19 5.12 10.00 23.61
CA GLU A 19 5.73 9.08 24.57
C GLU A 19 5.18 7.67 24.32
N GLY A 20 6.08 6.69 24.22
CA GLY A 20 5.71 5.31 23.90
C GLY A 20 5.50 5.01 22.41
N ILE A 21 5.82 5.97 21.53
CA ILE A 21 5.91 5.73 20.07
C ILE A 21 7.33 6.06 19.60
N SER A 22 7.94 5.15 18.86
CA SER A 22 9.16 5.42 18.09
C SER A 22 8.95 5.13 16.61
N ASN A 23 9.47 6.02 15.76
CA ASN A 23 9.27 5.98 14.31
C ASN A 23 10.59 5.69 13.61
N SER A 24 10.52 4.93 12.53
CA SER A 24 11.66 4.62 11.68
C SER A 24 11.17 4.29 10.27
N SER A 25 12.03 4.44 9.27
CA SER A 25 11.70 4.15 7.87
C SER A 25 12.66 3.13 7.28
N TYR A 26 12.13 2.31 6.38
CA TYR A 26 12.86 1.26 5.68
C TYR A 26 12.47 1.26 4.21
N VAL A 27 13.42 0.95 3.34
CA VAL A 27 13.17 0.88 1.91
C VAL A 27 13.77 -0.37 1.31
N THR A 28 13.21 -0.79 0.18
CA THR A 28 13.83 -1.76 -0.72
C THR A 28 13.51 -1.38 -2.15
N SER A 29 14.43 -1.65 -3.08
CA SER A 29 14.31 -1.23 -4.47
C SER A 29 14.42 -2.42 -5.40
N PHE A 30 13.47 -2.53 -6.33
CA PHE A 30 13.51 -3.50 -7.44
C PHE A 30 14.31 -2.96 -8.62
N SER A 31 14.29 -1.65 -8.80
CA SER A 31 15.02 -0.87 -9.80
C SER A 31 15.12 0.58 -9.33
N ASP A 32 15.87 1.41 -10.05
CA ASP A 32 16.05 2.84 -9.73
C ASP A 32 14.73 3.63 -9.65
N ALA A 33 13.68 3.17 -10.33
CA ALA A 33 12.36 3.83 -10.36
C ALA A 33 11.29 3.13 -9.49
N SER A 34 11.59 1.95 -8.94
CA SER A 34 10.61 1.09 -8.26
C SER A 34 11.05 0.78 -6.84
N ARG A 35 10.67 1.67 -5.92
CA ARG A 35 10.96 1.58 -4.48
C ARG A 35 9.71 1.23 -3.68
N LEU A 36 9.89 0.35 -2.70
CA LEU A 36 8.94 0.09 -1.62
C LEU A 36 9.40 0.85 -0.40
N THR A 37 8.46 1.51 0.27
CA THR A 37 8.74 2.30 1.48
C THR A 37 7.88 1.80 2.61
N ALA A 38 8.50 1.52 3.77
CA ALA A 38 7.83 1.07 4.97
C ALA A 38 8.13 2.03 6.12
N PHE A 39 7.09 2.65 6.65
CA PHE A 39 7.11 3.42 7.89
C PHE A 39 6.79 2.49 9.04
N CYS A 40 7.71 2.37 10.00
CA CYS A 40 7.58 1.49 11.16
C CYS A 40 7.40 2.32 12.42
N CYS A 41 6.24 2.16 13.06
CA CYS A 41 5.89 2.80 14.33
C CYS A 41 5.86 1.74 15.43
N SER A 42 6.86 1.73 16.31
CA SER A 42 6.81 0.87 17.51
C SER A 42 5.94 1.54 18.56
N VAL A 43 4.91 0.83 19.04
CA VAL A 43 3.89 1.39 19.95
C VAL A 43 3.84 0.56 21.24
N SER A 44 3.89 1.25 22.38
CA SER A 44 3.95 0.62 23.71
C SER A 44 2.66 -0.10 24.13
N GLY A 45 1.49 0.29 23.60
CA GLY A 45 0.20 -0.27 23.99
C GLY A 45 -0.91 -0.06 22.97
N ASP A 46 -1.95 -0.89 23.05
CA ASP A 46 -3.11 -0.88 22.15
C ASP A 46 -4.00 0.36 22.33
N PHE A 47 -4.10 0.90 23.55
CA PHE A 47 -4.80 2.16 23.81
C PHE A 47 -4.18 3.33 23.04
N LEU A 48 -2.85 3.45 23.08
CA LEU A 48 -2.11 4.49 22.39
C LEU A 48 -2.23 4.31 20.87
N LEU A 49 -2.13 3.07 20.38
CA LEU A 49 -2.37 2.74 18.98
C LEU A 49 -3.76 3.21 18.55
N LYS A 50 -4.80 2.86 19.30
CA LYS A 50 -6.20 3.22 19.00
C LYS A 50 -6.40 4.73 18.87
N GLN A 51 -5.71 5.51 19.69
CA GLN A 51 -5.81 6.97 19.66
C GLN A 51 -5.02 7.61 18.51
N LYS A 52 -3.87 7.03 18.14
CA LYS A 52 -2.85 7.72 17.33
C LYS A 52 -2.69 7.22 15.90
N TRP A 53 -3.16 6.02 15.57
CA TRP A 53 -2.89 5.43 14.26
C TRP A 53 -3.39 6.28 13.08
N ARG A 54 -4.55 6.96 13.25
CA ARG A 54 -5.12 7.84 12.21
C ARG A 54 -4.28 9.10 12.01
N GLU A 55 -3.96 9.79 13.10
CA GLU A 55 -3.10 10.99 13.07
C GLU A 55 -1.76 10.69 12.39
N ILE A 56 -1.11 9.59 12.76
CA ILE A 56 0.16 9.15 12.14
C ILE A 56 -0.03 8.87 10.64
N SER A 57 -1.09 8.14 10.27
CA SER A 57 -1.41 7.85 8.87
C SER A 57 -1.66 9.11 8.05
N ASP A 58 -2.39 10.07 8.61
CA ASP A 58 -2.73 11.33 7.96
C ASP A 58 -1.48 12.20 7.75
N CYS A 59 -0.60 12.27 8.75
CA CYS A 59 0.69 12.96 8.64
C CYS A 59 1.56 12.35 7.53
N ILE A 60 1.74 11.02 7.51
CA ILE A 60 2.50 10.38 6.43
C ILE A 60 1.85 10.63 5.07
N SER A 61 0.52 10.57 4.99
CA SER A 61 -0.15 10.84 3.73
C SER A 61 0.05 12.27 3.26
N HIS A 62 -0.08 13.26 4.15
CA HIS A 62 -0.01 14.66 3.79
C HIS A 62 1.42 15.07 3.46
N ASP A 63 2.38 14.74 4.32
CA ASP A 63 3.73 15.27 4.23
C ASP A 63 4.65 14.44 3.33
N TYR A 64 4.43 13.11 3.25
CA TYR A 64 5.25 12.23 2.41
C TYR A 64 4.58 11.89 1.08
N LEU A 65 3.36 11.36 1.10
CA LEU A 65 2.73 10.83 -0.12
C LEU A 65 2.23 11.91 -1.09
N THR A 66 1.99 13.15 -0.63
CA THR A 66 1.74 14.27 -1.56
C THR A 66 3.00 14.85 -2.17
N GLY A 67 4.17 14.48 -1.65
CA GLY A 67 5.47 14.85 -2.19
C GLY A 67 5.78 14.18 -3.53
N ALA A 68 7.02 14.35 -3.98
CA ALA A 68 7.50 13.79 -5.25
C ALA A 68 7.82 12.29 -5.14
N VAL A 69 6.84 11.46 -4.77
CA VAL A 69 6.96 10.00 -4.82
C VAL A 69 6.56 9.48 -6.19
N SER A 70 7.18 8.38 -6.65
CA SER A 70 6.76 7.74 -7.90
C SER A 70 5.39 7.07 -7.75
N ASP A 71 4.69 6.84 -8.86
CA ASP A 71 3.41 6.09 -8.87
C ASP A 71 3.55 4.74 -8.19
N PHE A 72 4.67 4.07 -8.49
CA PHE A 72 4.96 2.77 -7.92
C PHE A 72 5.12 2.87 -6.41
N GLU A 73 5.90 3.83 -5.92
CA GLU A 73 6.09 4.04 -4.50
C GLU A 73 4.80 4.44 -3.78
N TYR A 74 3.98 5.31 -4.39
CA TYR A 74 2.67 5.69 -3.88
C TYR A 74 1.79 4.46 -3.61
N TRP A 75 1.74 3.52 -4.56
CA TRP A 75 0.98 2.27 -4.42
C TRP A 75 1.69 1.23 -3.56
N ASN A 76 2.96 1.41 -3.24
CA ASN A 76 3.78 0.45 -2.50
C ASN A 76 4.44 1.07 -1.26
N SER A 77 3.71 1.99 -0.64
CA SER A 77 4.01 2.51 0.68
C SER A 77 3.22 1.76 1.76
N TYR A 78 3.89 1.49 2.87
CA TYR A 78 3.37 0.70 3.99
C TYR A 78 3.55 1.45 5.30
N LEU A 79 2.55 1.37 6.17
CA LEU A 79 2.62 1.79 7.57
C LEU A 79 2.46 0.57 8.46
N VAL A 80 3.51 0.24 9.20
CA VAL A 80 3.59 -0.95 10.04
C VAL A 80 3.64 -0.53 11.50
N PHE A 81 2.58 -0.85 12.24
CA PHE A 81 2.52 -0.67 13.68
C PHE A 81 3.05 -1.91 14.38
N ILE A 82 4.13 -1.77 15.15
CA ILE A 82 4.80 -2.85 15.87
C ILE A 82 4.51 -2.69 17.37
N CYS A 83 3.64 -3.54 17.90
CA CYS A 83 3.09 -3.38 19.24
C CYS A 83 3.76 -4.30 20.26
N ASN A 84 4.03 -3.78 21.46
CA ASN A 84 4.55 -4.58 22.58
C ASN A 84 3.53 -5.60 23.10
N VAL A 85 2.25 -5.33 22.87
CA VAL A 85 1.12 -6.14 23.36
C VAL A 85 0.36 -6.78 22.20
N GLU A 86 -0.40 -7.83 22.50
CA GLU A 86 -1.37 -8.38 21.56
C GLU A 86 -2.48 -7.35 21.32
N VAL A 87 -2.63 -6.89 20.08
CA VAL A 87 -3.66 -5.90 19.73
C VAL A 87 -5.01 -6.61 19.58
N PRO A 88 -6.10 -6.08 20.16
CA PRO A 88 -7.44 -6.64 19.98
C PRO A 88 -7.78 -6.81 18.49
N LYS A 89 -8.33 -7.97 18.13
CA LYS A 89 -8.67 -8.32 16.72
C LYS A 89 -9.50 -7.24 16.02
N ALA A 90 -10.44 -6.62 16.74
CA ALA A 90 -11.28 -5.57 16.19
C ALA A 90 -10.46 -4.33 15.79
N LEU A 91 -9.52 -3.89 16.65
CA LEU A 91 -8.66 -2.74 16.36
C LEU A 91 -7.67 -3.05 15.23
N LYS A 92 -7.06 -4.25 15.26
CA LYS A 92 -6.20 -4.72 14.17
C LYS A 92 -6.96 -4.72 12.83
N TYR A 93 -8.17 -5.28 12.80
CA TYR A 93 -9.01 -5.30 11.61
C TYR A 93 -9.37 -3.88 11.14
N GLU A 94 -9.74 -2.98 12.05
CA GLU A 94 -10.04 -1.58 11.73
C GLU A 94 -8.86 -0.91 10.99
N ILE A 95 -7.64 -1.07 11.53
CA ILE A 95 -6.44 -0.45 10.97
C ILE A 95 -6.06 -1.07 9.62
N GLU A 96 -6.00 -2.40 9.52
CA GLU A 96 -5.53 -3.09 8.31
C GLU A 96 -6.51 -2.99 7.13
N ASN A 97 -7.81 -2.81 7.40
CA ASN A 97 -8.82 -2.62 6.36
C ASN A 97 -9.08 -1.15 6.01
N ASP A 98 -8.44 -0.22 6.70
CA ASP A 98 -8.48 1.19 6.30
C ASP A 98 -7.66 1.40 5.02
N LYS A 99 -8.37 1.48 3.89
CA LYS A 99 -7.78 1.59 2.54
C LYS A 99 -7.32 3.00 2.18
N LEU A 100 -7.37 3.95 3.11
CA LEU A 100 -6.97 5.32 2.85
C LEU A 100 -5.44 5.43 2.79
N TYR A 101 -4.95 6.12 1.77
CA TYR A 101 -3.56 6.56 1.58
C TYR A 101 -2.51 5.46 1.33
N MET A 102 -2.37 4.49 2.22
CA MET A 102 -1.33 3.46 2.18
C MET A 102 -1.79 2.16 2.82
N ARG A 103 -1.06 1.07 2.56
CA ARG A 103 -1.34 -0.23 3.20
C ARG A 103 -0.87 -0.19 4.64
N LYS A 104 -1.70 -0.67 5.56
CA LYS A 104 -1.41 -0.68 7.00
C LYS A 104 -1.30 -2.11 7.49
N LEU A 105 -0.37 -2.34 8.41
CA LEU A 105 -0.16 -3.63 9.07
C LEU A 105 -0.02 -3.42 10.57
N VAL A 106 -0.59 -4.33 11.35
CA VAL A 106 -0.43 -4.34 12.81
C VAL A 106 0.21 -5.65 13.21
N GLU A 107 1.44 -5.57 13.68
CA GLU A 107 2.23 -6.72 14.11
C GLU A 107 2.57 -6.61 15.58
N LYS A 108 2.56 -7.75 16.26
CA LYS A 108 3.10 -7.84 17.61
C LYS A 108 4.62 -8.00 17.52
N LYS A 109 5.35 -7.41 18.47
CA LYS A 109 6.78 -7.67 18.61
C LYS A 109 7.04 -9.19 18.71
N PRO A 110 7.88 -9.75 17.84
CA PRO A 110 8.24 -11.17 17.91
C PRO A 110 8.94 -11.50 19.24
N ALA A 111 8.89 -12.78 19.62
CA ALA A 111 9.64 -13.27 20.77
C ALA A 111 11.15 -13.07 20.53
N GLY A 112 11.88 -12.61 21.56
CA GLY A 112 13.31 -12.31 21.44
C GLY A 112 13.64 -10.94 20.85
N TRP A 113 12.65 -10.04 20.73
CA TRP A 113 12.88 -8.65 20.37
C TRP A 113 13.84 -7.95 21.35
N ASP A 114 14.88 -7.34 20.81
CA ASP A 114 15.82 -6.52 21.56
C ASP A 114 15.56 -5.04 21.25
N ASP A 115 15.07 -4.30 22.24
CA ASP A 115 14.82 -2.86 22.11
C ASP A 115 16.11 -2.03 21.97
N SER A 116 17.29 -2.60 22.27
CA SER A 116 18.57 -1.92 22.07
C SER A 116 19.08 -2.00 20.63
N THR A 117 18.65 -3.01 19.86
CA THR A 117 19.00 -3.21 18.44
C THR A 117 17.80 -3.61 17.58
N PRO A 118 16.73 -2.79 17.54
CA PRO A 118 15.46 -3.16 16.91
C PRO A 118 15.54 -3.29 15.38
N GLU A 119 16.54 -2.67 14.73
CA GLU A 119 16.65 -2.60 13.27
C GLU A 119 16.63 -3.97 12.61
N LYS A 120 17.41 -4.92 13.15
CA LYS A 120 17.51 -6.27 12.59
C LYS A 120 16.15 -6.98 12.65
N ALA A 121 15.47 -6.88 13.78
CA ALA A 121 14.16 -7.50 13.97
C ALA A 121 13.08 -6.86 13.08
N ILE A 122 13.15 -5.53 12.86
CA ILE A 122 12.25 -4.84 11.94
C ILE A 122 12.50 -5.29 10.51
N THR A 123 13.75 -5.33 10.05
CA THR A 123 14.09 -5.81 8.70
C THR A 123 13.62 -7.25 8.48
N GLU A 124 13.86 -8.16 9.41
CA GLU A 124 13.39 -9.55 9.32
C GLU A 124 11.85 -9.62 9.25
N LEU A 125 11.15 -8.82 10.06
CA LEU A 125 9.69 -8.73 10.03
C LEU A 125 9.19 -8.23 8.67
N LEU A 126 9.77 -7.15 8.13
CA LEU A 126 9.38 -6.56 6.85
C LEU A 126 9.66 -7.53 5.68
N ASN A 127 10.85 -8.12 5.63
CA ASN A 127 11.20 -9.11 4.60
C ASN A 127 10.23 -10.29 4.61
N ARG A 128 9.89 -10.80 5.81
CA ARG A 128 8.93 -11.90 5.94
C ARG A 128 7.53 -11.50 5.51
N ARG A 129 7.05 -10.31 5.89
CA ARG A 129 5.64 -9.90 5.72
C ARG A 129 5.35 -9.25 4.37
N LEU A 130 6.28 -8.48 3.83
CA LEU A 130 6.11 -7.71 2.60
C LEU A 130 6.77 -8.38 1.40
N LEU A 131 7.95 -9.00 1.59
CA LEU A 131 8.68 -9.68 0.50
C LEU A 131 8.45 -11.20 0.49
N LEU A 132 7.72 -11.72 1.48
CA LEU A 132 7.45 -13.15 1.63
C LEU A 132 8.72 -14.02 1.61
N SER A 133 9.84 -13.50 2.14
CA SER A 133 11.16 -14.14 2.08
C SER A 133 11.25 -15.52 2.75
N HIS A 134 10.21 -15.93 3.47
CA HIS A 134 10.09 -17.23 4.15
C HIS A 134 9.39 -18.29 3.30
N ILE A 135 8.85 -17.92 2.13
CA ILE A 135 8.13 -18.84 1.24
C ILE A 135 9.10 -19.30 0.14
N GLU A 136 9.36 -20.60 0.10
CA GLU A 136 10.10 -21.22 -1.01
C GLU A 136 9.13 -21.60 -2.12
N LEU A 137 9.29 -21.01 -3.30
CA LEU A 137 8.51 -21.33 -4.49
C LEU A 137 9.15 -22.51 -5.25
N SER A 138 9.47 -23.60 -4.55
CA SER A 138 9.96 -24.82 -5.20
C SER A 138 8.76 -25.71 -5.58
N GLY A 139 8.71 -26.16 -6.84
CA GLY A 139 7.74 -27.18 -7.29
C GLY A 139 6.46 -26.70 -7.98
N TYR A 140 6.34 -25.43 -8.35
CA TYR A 140 5.29 -24.99 -9.28
C TYR A 140 5.82 -25.01 -10.71
N GLU A 141 5.19 -25.81 -11.58
CA GLU A 141 5.31 -25.60 -13.02
C GLU A 141 4.72 -24.23 -13.32
N THR A 142 5.56 -23.29 -13.76
CA THR A 142 5.05 -22.07 -14.37
C THR A 142 4.24 -22.51 -15.57
N ALA A 143 2.93 -22.22 -15.57
CA ALA A 143 2.18 -22.35 -16.80
C ALA A 143 2.87 -21.44 -17.84
N ASP A 144 3.56 -22.04 -18.80
CA ASP A 144 4.29 -21.32 -19.85
C ASP A 144 3.37 -20.43 -20.69
N THR A 145 2.05 -20.66 -20.59
CA THR A 145 1.04 -19.86 -21.26
C THR A 145 0.58 -18.73 -20.34
N PRO A 146 0.84 -17.47 -20.69
CA PRO A 146 0.26 -16.33 -19.98
C PRO A 146 -1.26 -16.49 -19.99
N ILE A 147 -1.88 -16.48 -18.81
CA ILE A 147 -3.33 -16.32 -18.72
C ILE A 147 -3.62 -14.88 -19.15
N LEU A 148 -3.92 -14.69 -20.44
CA LEU A 148 -4.43 -13.41 -20.94
C LEU A 148 -5.88 -13.30 -20.49
N PRO A 149 -6.21 -12.38 -19.56
CA PRO A 149 -7.59 -12.20 -19.18
C PRO A 149 -8.38 -11.72 -20.41
N GLU A 150 -9.44 -12.42 -20.76
CA GLU A 150 -10.36 -11.91 -21.78
C GLU A 150 -11.04 -10.66 -21.23
N LEU A 151 -10.77 -9.52 -21.87
CA LEU A 151 -11.45 -8.27 -21.54
C LEU A 151 -12.94 -8.40 -21.87
N SER A 152 -13.79 -7.84 -21.00
CA SER A 152 -15.19 -7.59 -21.34
C SER A 152 -15.28 -6.65 -22.55
N GLN A 153 -16.44 -6.58 -23.19
CA GLN A 153 -16.66 -5.67 -24.32
C GLN A 153 -16.29 -4.22 -23.97
N TRP A 154 -16.73 -3.77 -22.79
CA TRP A 154 -16.35 -2.48 -22.21
C TRP A 154 -14.83 -2.30 -22.08
N GLY A 155 -14.11 -3.32 -21.62
CA GLY A 155 -12.65 -3.29 -21.52
C GLY A 155 -11.97 -3.15 -22.88
N LYS A 156 -12.48 -3.85 -23.91
CA LYS A 156 -11.99 -3.75 -25.29
C LYS A 156 -12.21 -2.34 -25.85
N ASP A 157 -13.36 -1.73 -25.57
CA ASP A 157 -13.72 -0.41 -26.07
C ASP A 157 -12.88 0.71 -25.43
N ILE A 158 -12.61 0.63 -24.12
CA ILE A 158 -11.73 1.58 -23.42
C ILE A 158 -10.31 1.53 -24.00
N VAL A 159 -9.77 0.31 -24.19
CA VAL A 159 -8.43 0.12 -24.75
C VAL A 159 -8.35 0.65 -26.17
N LYS A 160 -9.36 0.39 -27.00
CA LYS A 160 -9.45 0.87 -28.38
C LYS A 160 -9.46 2.41 -28.48
N GLN A 161 -10.03 3.09 -27.49
CA GLN A 161 -10.13 4.54 -27.45
C GLN A 161 -8.92 5.22 -26.80
N GLU A 162 -7.89 4.46 -26.41
CA GLU A 162 -6.66 4.96 -25.77
C GLU A 162 -6.91 5.86 -24.55
N ILE A 163 -8.02 5.62 -23.83
CA ILE A 163 -8.40 6.47 -22.71
C ILE A 163 -7.37 6.30 -21.58
N PRO A 164 -6.68 7.38 -21.15
CA PRO A 164 -5.66 7.28 -20.14
C PRO A 164 -6.21 6.75 -18.80
N SER A 165 -5.50 5.79 -18.20
CA SER A 165 -5.93 5.13 -16.95
C SER A 165 -5.52 5.86 -15.67
N ASP A 166 -4.56 6.79 -15.75
CA ASP A 166 -3.97 7.48 -14.59
C ASP A 166 -5.03 8.32 -13.84
N PRO A 167 -5.40 7.96 -12.60
CA PRO A 167 -6.41 8.68 -11.84
C PRO A 167 -5.95 10.03 -11.28
N ARG A 168 -4.67 10.39 -11.37
CA ARG A 168 -4.15 11.67 -10.84
C ARG A 168 -4.15 12.79 -11.89
N LYS A 169 -4.16 12.42 -13.18
CA LYS A 169 -4.28 13.39 -14.26
C LYS A 169 -5.74 13.76 -14.47
N GLU A 170 -6.03 15.05 -14.37
CA GLU A 170 -7.39 15.58 -14.52
C GLU A 170 -7.98 15.27 -15.90
N ASP A 171 -7.15 15.27 -16.94
CA ASP A 171 -7.55 14.93 -18.31
C ASP A 171 -8.01 13.46 -18.43
N SER A 172 -7.34 12.54 -17.74
CA SER A 172 -7.75 11.12 -17.68
C SER A 172 -9.09 10.92 -17.00
N LYS A 173 -9.42 11.74 -15.98
CA LYS A 173 -10.74 11.68 -15.31
C LYS A 173 -11.83 12.19 -16.23
N LYS A 174 -11.61 13.32 -16.91
CA LYS A 174 -12.55 13.92 -17.85
C LYS A 174 -12.83 12.99 -19.03
N ALA A 175 -11.78 12.40 -19.61
CA ALA A 175 -11.92 11.45 -20.73
C ALA A 175 -12.77 10.23 -20.35
N ARG A 176 -12.54 9.65 -19.17
CA ARG A 176 -13.35 8.52 -18.67
C ARG A 176 -14.80 8.91 -18.35
N ALA A 177 -15.02 10.08 -17.75
CA ALA A 177 -16.37 10.55 -17.45
C ALA A 177 -17.17 10.81 -18.73
N ALA A 178 -16.55 11.40 -19.74
CA ALA A 178 -17.16 11.63 -21.06
C ALA A 178 -17.52 10.31 -21.75
N TRP A 179 -16.58 9.34 -21.76
CA TRP A 179 -16.84 8.01 -22.31
C TRP A 179 -17.97 7.27 -21.58
N GLY A 180 -17.96 7.27 -20.24
CA GLY A 180 -18.99 6.60 -19.46
C GLY A 180 -20.38 7.18 -19.72
N LYS A 181 -20.47 8.51 -19.87
CA LYS A 181 -21.72 9.19 -20.24
C LYS A 181 -22.18 8.79 -21.65
N ALA A 182 -21.29 8.83 -22.64
CA ALA A 182 -21.61 8.46 -24.02
C ALA A 182 -22.07 7.00 -24.14
N ALA A 183 -21.42 6.09 -23.43
CA ALA A 183 -21.79 4.68 -23.45
C ALA A 183 -23.11 4.38 -22.72
N LEU A 184 -23.45 5.16 -21.69
CA LEU A 184 -24.78 5.12 -21.06
C LEU A 184 -25.88 5.61 -22.00
N GLU A 185 -25.63 6.69 -22.73
CA GLU A 185 -26.57 7.24 -23.72
C GLU A 185 -26.82 6.26 -24.88
N ASP A 186 -25.77 5.61 -25.38
CA ASP A 186 -25.86 4.58 -26.43
C ASP A 186 -26.59 3.32 -25.96
N ALA A 187 -26.38 2.89 -24.71
CA ALA A 187 -27.12 1.76 -24.16
C ALA A 187 -28.62 2.09 -23.95
N MET A 188 -28.96 3.35 -23.67
CA MET A 188 -30.35 3.77 -23.49
C MET A 188 -31.10 3.94 -24.82
N SER A 189 -30.43 4.33 -25.90
CA SER A 189 -31.05 4.45 -27.23
C SER A 189 -31.43 3.09 -27.83
N VAL A 190 -30.59 2.07 -27.63
CA VAL A 190 -30.86 0.69 -28.08
C VAL A 190 -32.10 0.10 -27.40
N VAL A 191 -32.33 0.42 -26.12
CA VAL A 191 -33.51 -0.06 -25.37
C VAL A 191 -34.80 0.65 -25.78
N SER A 192 -34.74 1.88 -26.28
CA SER A 192 -35.90 2.60 -26.80
C SER A 192 -36.31 2.20 -28.22
N ASP A 193 -35.41 1.59 -29.00
CA ASP A 193 -35.70 1.10 -30.35
C ASP A 193 -36.29 -0.34 -30.36
N GLU A 194 -36.28 -1.04 -29.22
CA GLU A 194 -36.85 -2.39 -29.06
C GLU A 194 -38.28 -2.42 -28.45
N ASN A 195 -38.89 -1.26 -28.18
CA ASN A 195 -40.30 -1.11 -27.72
C ASN A 195 -41.17 -0.42 -28.78
#